data_AF-A0A527U4W7-F1
#
_entry.id   AF-A0A527U4W7-F1
#
_cell.length_a   1.000
_cell.length_b   1.000
_cell.length_c   1.000
_cell.angle_alpha   90.00
_cell.angle_beta   90.00
_cell.angle_gamma   90.00
#
_symmetry.space_group_name_H-M   'P 1'
#
loop_
_entity.id
_entity.type
_entity.pdbx_description
1 polymer ?
#
loop_
_entity_poly.entity_id
_entity_poly.type
_entity_poly.pdbx_seq_one_letter_code
_entity_poly.pdbx_strand_id
1 'polypeptide(L)'
;MEFHEVSAKAIRSLGQWKPTHRHHKGGGFYQFVGAAQLQSSIPLSDTDSMVVYQAEDGTLWVRPDVEFYDGRFLLLADGAG
;
A
#
# COMPACT_ATOMS: atom_id res chain seq x y z
N MET A 1 12.03 11.72 -12.32
CA MET A 1 12.45 11.52 -10.92
C MET A 1 11.38 12.14 -10.01
N GLU A 2 10.12 11.68 -10.12
CA GLU A 2 8.92 12.26 -9.49
C GLU A 2 8.19 11.27 -8.56
N PHE A 3 8.81 10.13 -8.24
CA PHE A 3 8.19 9.09 -7.39
C PHE A 3 8.04 9.52 -5.91
N HIS A 4 8.73 10.57 -5.47
CA HIS A 4 8.73 10.98 -4.06
C HIS A 4 7.46 11.73 -3.62
N GLU A 5 6.76 12.42 -4.53
CA GLU A 5 5.65 13.30 -4.15
C GLU A 5 4.32 12.54 -4.02
N VAL A 6 4.12 11.49 -4.81
CA VAL A 6 2.92 10.64 -4.77
C VAL A 6 2.85 9.81 -3.48
N SER A 7 4.00 9.34 -2.96
CA SER A 7 4.06 8.56 -1.71
C SER A 7 3.67 9.38 -0.47
N ALA A 8 3.98 10.68 -0.44
CA ALA A 8 3.72 11.52 0.74
C ALA A 8 2.23 11.91 0.89
N LYS A 9 1.48 11.97 -0.21
CA LYS A 9 0.08 12.44 -0.22
C LYS A 9 -0.91 11.34 0.16
N ALA A 10 -0.68 10.09 -0.25
CA ALA A 10 -1.57 8.96 0.05
C ALA A 10 -1.62 8.59 1.55
N ILE A 11 -0.50 8.75 2.28
CA ILE A 11 -0.41 8.38 3.70
C ILE A 11 -1.23 9.31 4.61
N ARG A 12 -1.52 10.55 4.19
CA ARG A 12 -2.20 11.53 5.04
C ARG A 12 -3.70 11.27 5.27
N SER A 13 -4.33 10.33 4.56
CA SER A 13 -5.76 9.99 4.76
C SER A 13 -6.00 8.74 5.61
N LEU A 14 -4.96 7.98 5.97
CA LEU A 14 -5.08 7.03 7.07
C LEU A 14 -5.26 7.87 8.34
N GLY A 15 -6.38 7.70 9.05
CA GLY A 15 -6.69 8.49 10.26
C GLY A 15 -5.54 8.51 11.29
N GLN A 16 -5.67 9.34 12.33
CA GLN A 16 -4.60 9.56 13.34
C GLN A 16 -3.88 8.25 13.71
N TRP A 17 -2.57 8.20 13.44
CA TRP A 17 -1.73 7.05 13.73
C TRP A 17 -1.92 6.61 15.19
N LYS A 18 -2.23 5.33 15.39
CA LYS A 18 -2.42 4.73 16.72
C LYS A 18 -1.75 3.37 16.75
N PRO A 19 -0.70 3.17 17.56
CA PRO A 19 0.00 1.90 17.60
C PRO A 19 -0.92 0.83 18.18
N THR A 20 -0.97 -0.34 17.52
CA THR A 20 -1.70 -1.52 18.00
C THR A 20 -0.79 -2.69 18.31
N HIS A 21 0.45 -2.67 17.81
CA HIS A 21 1.43 -3.74 17.96
C HIS A 21 2.83 -3.18 18.27
N ARG A 22 3.67 -4.01 18.89
CA ARG A 22 5.09 -3.74 19.13
C ARG A 22 5.92 -4.94 18.67
N HIS A 23 6.91 -4.71 17.83
CA HIS A 23 7.82 -5.77 17.40
C HIS A 23 8.74 -6.18 18.56
N HIS A 24 8.71 -7.47 18.92
CA HIS A 24 9.36 -7.96 20.13
C HIS A 24 10.90 -7.83 20.08
N LYS A 25 11.52 -8.06 18.91
CA LYS A 25 12.98 -8.05 18.75
C LYS A 25 13.55 -6.67 18.41
N GLY A 26 12.88 -5.95 17.51
CA GLY A 26 13.34 -4.64 17.01
C GLY A 26 12.76 -3.45 17.78
N GLY A 27 11.85 -3.66 18.74
CA GLY A 27 11.32 -2.64 19.63
C GLY A 27 10.33 -1.63 19.01
N GLY A 28 10.23 -1.56 17.68
CA GLY A 28 9.37 -0.63 16.96
C GLY A 28 7.87 -0.83 17.20
N PHE A 29 7.09 0.24 17.07
CA PHE A 29 5.63 0.24 17.16
C PHE A 29 4.99 0.26 15.79
N TYR A 30 3.90 -0.49 15.64
CA TYR A 30 3.20 -0.68 14.38
C TYR A 30 1.70 -0.51 14.59
N GLN A 31 1.01 -0.04 13.55
CA GLN A 31 -0.45 -0.03 13.49
C GLN A 31 -0.90 -1.10 12.50
N PHE A 32 -1.78 -1.98 12.97
CA PHE A 32 -2.52 -2.90 12.12
C PHE A 32 -3.62 -2.12 11.38
N VAL A 33 -3.58 -2.15 10.05
CA VAL A 33 -4.54 -1.49 9.17
C VAL A 33 -5.61 -2.49 8.69
N GLY A 34 -5.20 -3.71 8.35
CA GLY A 34 -6.06 -4.80 7.91
C GLY A 34 -5.24 -5.97 7.39
N ALA A 35 -5.87 -7.12 7.18
CA ALA A 35 -5.26 -8.26 6.51
C ALA A 35 -5.43 -8.09 4.99
N ALA A 36 -4.38 -8.35 4.22
CA ALA A 36 -4.36 -8.12 2.77
C ALA A 36 -3.85 -9.35 2.01
N GLN A 37 -4.27 -9.47 0.75
CA GLN A 37 -3.88 -10.56 -0.16
C GLN A 37 -2.75 -10.08 -1.08
N LEU A 38 -1.63 -10.82 -1.08
CA LEU A 38 -0.53 -10.59 -2.01
C LEU A 38 -0.89 -11.12 -3.40
N GLN A 39 -0.70 -10.29 -4.42
CA GLN A 39 -0.80 -10.70 -5.81
C GLN A 39 0.43 -10.23 -6.58
N SER A 40 1.26 -11.20 -7.00
CA SER A 40 2.48 -10.96 -7.77
C SER A 40 2.64 -12.02 -8.86
N SER A 41 3.11 -11.61 -10.03
CA SER A 41 3.58 -12.50 -11.11
C SER A 41 5.11 -12.58 -11.19
N ILE A 42 5.82 -11.82 -10.35
CA ILE A 42 7.29 -11.83 -10.26
C ILE A 42 7.76 -12.34 -8.88
N PRO A 43 8.97 -12.93 -8.79
CA PRO A 43 9.61 -13.21 -7.50
C PRO A 43 9.77 -11.93 -6.67
N LEU A 44 9.63 -12.04 -5.35
CA LEU A 44 9.76 -10.93 -4.42
C LEU A 44 11.03 -11.07 -3.57
N SER A 45 11.66 -9.94 -3.30
CA SER A 45 12.79 -9.77 -2.40
C SER A 45 12.41 -8.91 -1.20
N ASP A 46 13.19 -9.02 -0.13
CA ASP A 46 13.08 -8.11 1.00
C ASP A 46 13.24 -6.68 0.50
N THR A 47 12.44 -5.77 1.05
CA THR A 47 12.43 -4.32 0.72
C THR A 47 11.89 -3.94 -0.66
N ASP A 48 11.34 -4.87 -1.43
CA ASP A 48 10.63 -4.53 -2.66
C ASP A 48 9.46 -3.57 -2.38
N SER A 49 9.31 -2.58 -3.26
CA SER A 49 8.25 -1.58 -3.19
C SER A 49 6.89 -2.20 -3.52
N MET A 50 5.91 -1.96 -2.65
CA MET A 50 4.56 -2.49 -2.79
C MET A 50 3.52 -1.35 -2.77
N VAL A 51 2.42 -1.57 -3.49
CA VAL A 51 1.21 -0.76 -3.40
C VAL A 51 0.16 -1.55 -2.62
N VAL A 52 -0.43 -0.90 -1.61
CA VAL A 52 -1.59 -1.41 -0.87
C VAL A 52 -2.82 -0.67 -1.38
N TYR A 53 -3.84 -1.41 -1.82
CA TYR A 53 -5.09 -0.84 -2.34
C TYR A 53 -6.30 -1.66 -1.88
N GLN A 54 -7.49 -1.06 -1.97
CA GLN A 54 -8.75 -1.67 -1.55
C GLN A 54 -9.66 -1.86 -2.76
N ALA A 55 -10.25 -3.04 -2.90
CA ALA A 55 -11.31 -3.31 -3.88
C ALA A 55 -12.68 -2.82 -3.36
N GLU A 56 -13.67 -2.71 -4.24
CA GLU A 56 -15.04 -2.26 -3.90
C GLU A 56 -15.70 -3.06 -2.77
N ASP A 57 -15.34 -4.33 -2.62
CA ASP A 57 -15.83 -5.23 -1.56
C ASP A 57 -15.11 -5.05 -0.21
N GLY A 58 -14.16 -4.13 -0.13
CA GLY A 58 -13.34 -3.85 1.05
C GLY A 58 -12.09 -4.72 1.18
N THR A 59 -11.87 -5.69 0.27
CA THR A 59 -10.68 -6.55 0.27
C THR A 59 -9.42 -5.71 0.06
N LEU A 60 -8.44 -5.88 0.96
CA LEU A 60 -7.13 -5.26 0.80
C LEU A 60 -6.22 -6.15 -0.05
N TRP A 61 -5.57 -5.53 -1.02
CA TRP A 61 -4.61 -6.15 -1.92
C TRP A 61 -3.24 -5.52 -1.74
N VAL A 62 -2.20 -6.34 -1.89
CA VAL A 62 -0.80 -5.90 -1.96
C VAL A 62 -0.24 -6.38 -3.28
N ARG A 63 0.33 -5.48 -4.07
CA ARG A 63 0.92 -5.79 -5.38
C ARG A 63 2.24 -5.03 -5.55
N PRO A 64 3.27 -5.61 -6.21
CA PRO A 64 4.49 -4.88 -6.54
C PRO A 64 4.18 -3.60 -7.31
N ASP A 65 4.86 -2.51 -6.99
CA ASP A 65 4.65 -1.22 -7.65
C ASP A 65 4.87 -1.31 -9.17
N VAL A 66 5.88 -2.07 -9.60
CA VAL A 66 6.18 -2.35 -11.00
C VAL A 66 5.05 -3.03 -11.76
N GLU A 67 4.20 -3.81 -11.08
CA GLU A 67 3.01 -4.43 -11.70
C GLU A 67 1.76 -3.55 -11.56
N PHE A 68 1.69 -2.75 -10.51
CA PHE A 68 0.55 -1.84 -10.31
C PHE A 68 0.59 -0.67 -11.30
N TYR A 69 1.78 -0.18 -11.63
CA TYR A 69 1.99 0.96 -12.54
C TYR A 69 2.33 0.56 -13.99
N ASP A 70 2.18 -0.71 -14.37
CA ASP A 70 2.49 -1.19 -15.73
C ASP A 70 1.41 -0.89 -16.79
N GLY A 71 0.33 -0.21 -16.40
CA GLY A 71 -0.80 0.13 -17.27
C GLY A 71 -2.03 -0.76 -17.10
N ARG A 72 -2.01 -1.77 -16.22
CA ARG A 72 -3.22 -2.55 -15.86
C ARG A 72 -4.27 -1.75 -15.08
N PHE A 73 -3.86 -0.67 -14.41
CA PHE A 73 -4.74 0.23 -13.67
C PHE A 73 -4.69 1.64 -14.25
N LEU A 74 -5.84 2.29 -14.37
CA LEU A 74 -5.96 3.69 -14.78
C LEU A 74 -6.24 4.57 -13.57
N LEU A 75 -5.53 5.70 -13.47
CA LEU A 75 -5.86 6.71 -12.48
C LEU A 75 -7.17 7.39 -12.89
N LEU A 76 -8.17 7.36 -12.01
CA LEU A 76 -9.38 8.13 -12.19
C LEU A 76 -9.06 9.59 -11.85
N ALA A 77 -9.39 10.51 -12.77
CA ALA A 77 -9.41 11.93 -12.43
C ALA A 77 -10.46 12.16 -11.32
N ASP A 78 -10.15 13.03 -10.35
CA ASP A 78 -11.09 13.38 -9.28
C ASP A 78 -12.45 13.76 -9.89
N GLY A 79 -13.48 12.93 -9.66
CA GLY A 79 -14.85 13.16 -10.14
C GLY A 79 -15.49 12.07 -11.00
N ALA A 80 -14.86 10.90 -11.19
CA ALA A 80 -15.53 9.78 -11.84
C ALA A 80 -16.29 8.90 -10.83
N GLY A 81 -17.61 9.17 -10.70
CA GLY A 81 -18.67 8.18 -10.40
C GLY A 81 -18.88 7.79 -8.95
#